data_AF-A0A539E533-F1
#
_entry.id   AF-A0A539E533-F1
#
_cell.length_a   1.000
_cell.length_b   1.000
_cell.length_c   1.000
_cell.angle_alpha   90.00
_cell.angle_beta   90.00
_cell.angle_gamma   90.00
#
_symmetry.space_group_name_H-M   'P 1'
#
loop_
_entity.id
_entity.type
_entity.pdbx_description
1 polymer ?
#
loop_
_entity_poly.entity_id
_entity_poly.type
_entity_poly.pdbx_seq_one_letter_code
_entity_poly.pdbx_strand_id
1 'polypeptide(L)'
;MKFTPSKPIKTDDNVGRGMDLALVTLVFLGLGYGLDRWLATEPLFMIGLVTLSLVGQFARMWYDYDARMTRHEQERISVAHPNRENAL
;
A
#
# COMPACT_ATOMS: atom_id res chain seq x y z
N MET A 1 14.50 -20.13 -31.73
CA MET A 1 14.67 -19.12 -30.65
C MET A 1 13.34 -18.95 -29.96
N LYS A 2 13.27 -19.18 -28.65
CA LYS A 2 12.04 -19.24 -27.87
C LYS A 2 11.70 -17.82 -27.40
N PHE A 3 10.69 -17.19 -27.99
CA PHE A 3 10.22 -15.88 -27.57
C PHE A 3 9.42 -16.03 -26.28
N THR A 4 10.03 -15.72 -25.14
CA THR A 4 9.29 -15.49 -23.90
C THR A 4 8.65 -14.10 -23.97
N PRO A 5 7.31 -13.99 -23.95
CA PRO A 5 6.65 -12.70 -23.94
C PRO A 5 7.05 -11.94 -22.67
N SER A 6 7.62 -10.75 -22.85
CA SER A 6 7.92 -9.85 -21.73
C SER A 6 6.61 -9.38 -21.12
N LYS A 7 6.42 -9.65 -19.83
CA LYS A 7 5.21 -9.26 -19.09
C LYS A 7 5.15 -7.73 -19.07
N PRO A 8 4.08 -7.10 -19.58
CA PRO A 8 3.97 -5.65 -19.57
C PRO A 8 3.98 -5.14 -18.13
N ILE A 9 4.87 -4.20 -17.84
CA ILE A 9 4.95 -3.54 -16.54
C ILE A 9 3.69 -2.68 -16.41
N LYS A 10 2.85 -2.99 -15.42
CA LYS A 10 1.69 -2.18 -15.05
C LYS A 10 2.18 -0.92 -14.33
N THR A 11 2.30 0.18 -15.06
CA THR A 11 2.79 1.47 -14.55
C THR A 11 1.77 2.15 -13.62
N ASP A 12 0.50 1.88 -13.86
CA ASP A 12 -0.70 2.31 -13.15
C ASP A 12 -0.63 2.02 -11.64
N ASP A 13 -0.08 0.87 -11.24
CA ASP A 13 0.06 0.49 -9.84
C ASP A 13 1.06 1.36 -9.06
N ASN A 14 2.13 1.80 -9.71
CA ASN A 14 3.19 2.60 -9.07
C ASN A 14 2.77 4.05 -8.88
N VAL A 15 2.08 4.62 -9.88
CA VAL A 15 1.56 5.99 -9.82
C VAL A 15 0.48 6.13 -8.75
N GLY A 16 -0.46 5.16 -8.68
CA GLY A 16 -1.51 5.16 -7.65
C GLY A 16 -0.96 5.10 -6.23
N ARG A 17 0.11 4.33 -6.01
CA ARG A 17 0.76 4.22 -4.70
C ARG A 17 1.52 5.49 -4.31
N GLY A 18 2.18 6.14 -5.27
CA GLY A 18 2.84 7.43 -5.03
C GLY A 18 1.86 8.56 -4.67
N MET A 19 0.71 8.60 -5.36
CA MET A 19 -0.35 9.58 -5.09
C MET A 19 -0.97 9.39 -3.70
N ASP A 20 -1.25 8.15 -3.31
CA ASP A 20 -1.76 7.82 -1.97
C ASP A 20 -0.79 8.26 -0.87
N LEU A 21 0.51 7.98 -1.03
CA LEU A 21 1.55 8.45 -0.12
C LEU A 21 1.60 9.98 -0.01
N ALA A 22 1.55 10.67 -1.15
CA ALA A 22 1.56 12.13 -1.18
C ALA A 22 0.35 12.72 -0.46
N LEU A 23 -0.86 12.20 -0.72
CA LEU A 23 -2.09 12.68 -0.09
C LEU A 23 -2.10 12.45 1.42
N VAL A 24 -1.75 11.25 1.89
CA VAL A 24 -1.69 10.93 3.32
C VAL A 24 -0.65 11.81 4.03
N THR A 25 0.53 11.97 3.44
CA THR A 25 1.58 12.85 3.98
C THR A 25 1.09 14.29 4.06
N LEU A 26 0.43 14.80 3.01
CA LEU A 26 -0.06 16.17 2.94
C LEU A 26 -1.16 16.45 3.96
N VAL A 27 -2.05 15.50 4.22
CA VAL A 27 -3.07 15.60 5.27
C VAL A 27 -2.42 15.71 6.65
N PHE A 28 -1.49 14.82 6.98
CA PHE A 28 -0.82 14.85 8.28
C PHE A 28 0.08 16.07 8.47
N LEU A 29 0.74 16.53 7.40
CA LEU A 29 1.51 17.76 7.40
C LEU A 29 0.61 18.97 7.67
N GLY A 30 -0.55 19.05 6.99
CA GLY A 30 -1.53 20.12 7.19
C GLY A 30 -2.12 20.13 8.60
N LEU A 31 -2.46 18.95 9.13
CA LEU A 31 -2.94 18.81 10.52
C LEU A 31 -1.87 19.23 11.54
N GLY A 32 -0.61 18.83 11.34
CA GLY A 32 0.47 19.20 12.24
C GLY A 32 0.79 20.68 12.21
N TYR A 33 0.82 21.28 11.02
CA TYR A 33 1.00 22.72 10.88
C TYR A 33 -0.13 23.52 11.55
N GLY A 34 -1.39 23.08 11.40
CA GLY A 34 -2.55 23.72 12.05
C GLY A 34 -2.49 23.63 13.58
N LEU A 35 -2.13 22.47 14.11
CA LEU A 35 -1.98 22.24 15.55
C LEU A 35 -0.83 23.06 16.16
N ASP A 36 0.35 23.07 15.53
CA ASP A 36 1.49 23.88 15.98
C ASP A 36 1.14 25.37 16.00
N ARG A 37 0.41 25.86 14.97
CA ARG A 37 -0.02 27.26 14.88
C ARG A 37 -1.02 27.65 15.97
N TRP A 38 -1.88 26.72 16.40
CA TRP A 38 -2.91 26.95 17.41
C TRP A 38 -2.37 26.87 18.83
N LEU A 39 -1.39 25.98 19.08
CA LEU A 39 -0.80 25.75 20.39
C LEU A 39 0.47 26.58 20.66
N ALA A 40 0.94 27.34 19.66
CA ALA A 40 2.18 28.13 19.71
C ALA A 40 3.41 27.34 20.17
N THR A 41 3.36 26.01 20.02
CA THR A 41 4.47 25.11 20.30
C THR A 41 5.39 25.14 19.09
N GLU A 42 6.69 25.33 19.33
CA GLU A 42 7.75 25.05 18.35
C GLU A 42 7.51 23.67 17.69
N PRO A 43 8.05 23.36 16.48
CA PRO A 43 7.46 22.45 15.48
C PRO A 43 7.50 20.95 15.85
N LEU A 44 7.00 20.61 17.03
CA LEU A 44 7.01 19.29 17.65
C LEU A 44 5.81 18.48 17.19
N PHE A 45 4.62 19.08 17.03
CA PHE A 45 3.48 18.33 16.50
C PHE A 45 3.62 18.08 15.02
N MET A 46 4.18 19.00 14.23
CA MET A 46 4.46 18.76 12.82
C MET A 46 5.45 17.59 12.63
N ILE A 47 6.55 17.54 13.40
CA ILE A 47 7.49 16.41 13.35
C ILE A 47 6.81 15.12 13.81
N GLY A 48 6.04 15.17 14.89
CA GLY A 48 5.33 14.01 15.43
C GLY A 48 4.32 13.43 14.43
N LEU A 49 3.47 14.27 13.84
CA LEU A 49 2.42 13.85 12.91
C LEU A 49 2.98 13.40 11.57
N VAL A 50 4.02 14.03 11.05
CA VAL A 50 4.71 13.55 9.84
C VAL A 50 5.35 12.19 10.09
N THR A 51 6.01 12.01 11.24
CA THR A 51 6.57 10.71 11.63
C THR A 51 5.48 9.64 11.75
N LEU A 52 4.34 9.97 12.37
CA LEU A 52 3.19 9.06 12.50
C LEU A 52 2.60 8.71 11.13
N SER A 53 2.49 9.68 10.22
CA SER A 53 2.04 9.47 8.84
C SER A 53 2.95 8.49 8.10
N LEU A 54 4.27 8.66 8.25
CA LEU A 54 5.27 7.80 7.64
C LEU A 54 5.17 6.37 8.19
N VAL A 55 5.11 6.22 9.52
CA VAL A 55 4.91 4.92 10.19
C VAL A 55 3.59 4.27 9.77
N GLY A 56 2.51 5.05 9.66
CA GLY A 56 1.20 4.57 9.22
C GLY A 56 1.23 4.03 7.79
N GLN A 57 1.95 4.68 6.88
CA GLN A 57 2.14 4.20 5.51
C GLN A 57 2.96 2.90 5.47
N PHE A 58 4.01 2.78 6.28
CA PHE A 58 4.75 1.52 6.42
C PHE A 58 3.88 0.40 7.01
N ALA A 59 3.08 0.70 8.04
CA ALA A 59 2.15 -0.27 8.62
C ALA A 59 1.10 -0.72 7.60
N ARG A 60 0.50 0.21 6.85
CA ARG A 60 -0.44 -0.10 5.77
C ARG A 60 0.18 -0.98 4.69
N MET A 61 1.41 -0.69 4.27
CA MET A 61 2.15 -1.54 3.32
C MET A 61 2.29 -2.97 3.83
N TRP A 62 2.53 -3.14 5.13
CA TRP A 62 2.64 -4.44 5.76
C TRP A 62 1.29 -5.20 5.78
N TYR A 63 0.20 -4.51 6.16
CA TYR A 63 -1.15 -5.10 6.11
C TYR A 63 -1.60 -5.45 4.69
N ASP A 64 -1.34 -4.59 3.70
CA ASP A 64 -1.67 -4.85 2.30
C ASP A 64 -0.89 -6.05 1.75
N TYR A 65 0.37 -6.22 2.17
CA TYR A 65 1.19 -7.36 1.77
C TYR A 65 0.59 -8.68 2.29
N ASP A 66 0.21 -8.71 3.56
CA ASP A 66 -0.42 -9.87 4.19
C ASP A 66 -1.76 -10.24 3.53
N ALA A 67 -2.58 -9.21 3.22
CA ALA A 67 -3.83 -9.38 2.49
C ALA A 67 -3.63 -9.92 1.06
N ARG A 68 -2.55 -9.52 0.36
CA ARG A 68 -2.22 -10.01 -0.99
C ARG A 68 -1.76 -11.46 -0.98
N MET A 69 -0.99 -11.88 0.02
CA MET A 69 -0.56 -13.27 0.14
C MET A 69 -1.74 -14.21 0.35
N THR A 70 -2.69 -13.82 1.20
CA THR A 70 -3.94 -14.58 1.40
C THR A 70 -4.73 -14.74 0.10
N ARG A 71 -4.78 -13.72 -0.76
CA ARG A 71 -5.45 -13.80 -2.06
C ARG A 71 -4.75 -14.75 -3.04
N HIS A 72 -3.42 -14.72 -3.11
CA HIS A 72 -2.68 -15.62 -3.99
C HIS A 72 -2.73 -17.07 -3.53
N GLU A 73 -2.80 -17.31 -2.22
CA GLU A 73 -3.04 -18.64 -1.67
C GLU A 73 -4.43 -19.15 -2.09
N GLN A 74 -5.48 -18.32 -1.95
CA GLN A 74 -6.83 -18.68 -2.38
C GLN A 74 -6.95 -18.93 -3.89
N GLU A 75 -6.28 -18.12 -4.71
CA GLU A 75 -6.22 -18.34 -6.16
C GLU A 75 -5.53 -19.68 -6.50
N ARG A 76 -4.44 -20.03 -5.79
CA ARG A 76 -3.75 -21.32 -6.00
C ARG A 76 -4.60 -22.52 -5.58
N ILE A 77 -5.36 -22.39 -4.50
CA ILE A 77 -6.26 -23.45 -4.03
C ILE A 77 -7.44 -23.61 -5.02
N SER A 78 -7.98 -22.50 -5.56
CA SER A 78 -9.09 -22.55 -6.51
C SER A 78 -8.67 -23.12 -7.88
N VAL A 79 -7.45 -22.84 -8.37
CA VAL A 79 -6.92 -23.47 -9.60
C VAL A 79 -6.40 -24.89 -9.40
N ALA A 80 -6.10 -25.32 -8.16
CA ALA A 80 -5.74 -26.71 -7.87
C ALA A 80 -6.96 -27.66 -7.81
N HIS A 81 -8.17 -27.12 -7.61
CA HIS A 81 -9.41 -27.87 -7.45
C HIS A 81 -10.32 -28.14 -8.68
N PRO A 82 -10.07 -27.69 -9.94
CA PRO A 82 -11.02 -27.89 -11.04
C PRO A 82 -10.87 -29.23 -11.78
N ASN A 83 -9.91 -30.10 -11.43
CA ASN A 83 -9.60 -31.32 -12.20
C ASN A 83 -9.88 -32.64 -11.44
N ARG A 84 -10.98 -32.69 -10.67
CA ARG A 84 -11.45 -33.96 -10.05
C ARG A 84 -12.82 -34.44 -10.56
N GLU A 85 -13.56 -33.62 -11.29
CA GLU A 85 -14.87 -34.00 -11.86
C GLU A 85 -14.78 -34.74 -13.20
N ASN A 86 -13.61 -34.79 -13.84
CA ASN A 86 -13.43 -35.41 -15.17
C ASN A 86 -12.78 -36.82 -15.11
N ALA A 87 -12.73 -37.46 -13.95
CA ALA A 87 -11.99 -38.70 -13.72
C ALA A 87 -12.89 -39.91 -13.33
N LEU A 88 -14.19 -39.82 -13.58
CA LEU A 88 -15.17 -40.91 -13.51
C LEU A 88 -15.93 -41.00 -14.83
#